data_AF-A0A540KV03-F1
#
_entry.id   AF-A0A540KV03-F1
#
_cell.length_a   1.000
_cell.length_b   1.000
_cell.length_c   1.000
_cell.angle_alpha   90.00
_cell.angle_beta   90.00
_cell.angle_gamma   90.00
#
_symmetry.space_group_name_H-M   'P 1'
#
loop_
_entity.id
_entity.type
_entity.pdbx_description
1 polymer ?
#
loop_
_entity_poly.entity_id
_entity_poly.type
_entity_poly.pdbx_seq_one_letter_code
_entity_poly.pdbx_strand_id
1 'polypeptide(L)'
;MTRSEPGCSVQWMQEKPGGMYQYFIKVVPTLYTNIRGRTIRSNQYSVTEHYKSSELGHSQLPPGVFFYYDLSPIKVCFLVDM
;
A
#
# COMPACT_ATOMS: atom_id res chain seq x y z
N MET A 1 9.08 1.78 -12.94
CA MET A 1 8.54 2.90 -12.12
C MET A 1 9.72 3.71 -11.60
N THR A 2 10.00 4.85 -12.20
CA THR A 2 11.07 5.74 -11.73
C THR A 2 10.47 6.72 -10.74
N ARG A 3 10.89 6.61 -9.48
CA ARG A 3 10.52 7.55 -8.41
C ARG A 3 11.15 8.90 -8.70
N SER A 4 10.35 9.95 -8.82
CA SER A 4 10.84 11.33 -8.76
C SER A 4 10.18 12.02 -7.57
N GLU A 5 11.01 12.61 -6.70
CA GLU A 5 10.57 13.32 -5.51
C GLU A 5 11.05 14.76 -5.62
N PRO A 6 10.13 15.71 -5.44
CA PRO A 6 10.46 16.78 -4.51
C PRO A 6 9.24 17.11 -3.64
N GLY A 7 9.28 16.71 -2.37
CA GLY A 7 8.55 17.40 -1.29
C GLY A 7 7.24 16.79 -0.79
N CYS A 8 6.98 15.49 -0.98
CA CYS A 8 5.74 14.80 -0.58
C CYS A 8 4.55 15.06 -1.52
N SER A 9 4.63 14.46 -2.70
CA SER A 9 3.49 13.89 -3.43
C SER A 9 4.09 12.85 -4.37
N VAL A 10 3.68 11.58 -4.29
CA VAL A 10 4.20 10.56 -5.20
C VAL A 10 3.48 10.68 -6.56
N GLN A 11 4.23 11.06 -7.59
CA GLN A 11 3.75 11.01 -8.97
C GLN A 11 4.23 9.72 -9.64
N TRP A 12 3.27 8.95 -10.16
CA TRP A 12 3.54 7.70 -10.86
C TRP A 12 3.35 7.91 -12.36
N MET A 13 4.44 7.82 -13.11
CA MET A 13 4.40 7.87 -14.56
C MET A 13 4.58 6.46 -15.12
N GLN A 14 3.68 6.05 -16.00
CA GLN A 14 3.77 4.76 -16.67
C GLN A 14 4.92 4.78 -17.69
N GLU A 15 5.90 3.92 -17.50
CA GLU A 15 7.07 3.84 -18.38
C GLU A 15 6.77 3.12 -19.71
N LYS A 16 5.79 2.20 -19.70
CA LYS A 16 5.36 1.43 -20.88
C LYS A 16 3.84 1.34 -20.98
N PRO A 17 3.22 1.75 -22.10
CA PRO A 17 1.78 1.66 -22.28
C PRO A 17 1.33 0.19 -22.32
N GLY A 18 0.17 -0.09 -21.70
CA GLY A 18 -0.46 -1.42 -21.75
C GLY A 18 -0.02 -2.41 -20.67
N GLY A 19 0.76 -2.00 -19.67
CA GLY A 19 1.09 -2.87 -18.53
C GLY A 19 0.04 -2.87 -17.39
N MET A 20 0.09 -3.89 -16.55
CA MET A 20 -0.71 -4.01 -15.33
C MET A 20 0.18 -3.82 -14.09
N TYR A 21 -0.24 -2.94 -13.19
CA TYR A 21 0.37 -2.75 -11.87
C TYR A 21 -0.56 -3.31 -10.80
N GLN A 22 -0.02 -4.19 -9.97
CA GLN A 22 -0.76 -4.82 -8.87
C GLN A 22 -0.06 -4.46 -7.55
N TYR A 23 -0.82 -3.86 -6.64
CA TYR A 23 -0.38 -3.55 -5.29
C TYR A 23 -1.08 -4.45 -4.30
N PHE A 24 -0.32 -5.26 -3.58
CA PHE A 24 -0.80 -6.10 -2.49
C PHE A 24 -0.49 -5.40 -1.18
N ILE A 25 -1.53 -4.95 -0.49
CA ILE A 25 -1.46 -4.16 0.73
C ILE A 25 -1.84 -5.06 1.91
N LYS A 26 -0.96 -5.15 2.91
CA LYS A 26 -1.27 -5.78 4.19
C LYS A 26 -1.47 -4.70 5.23
N VAL A 27 -2.68 -4.60 5.77
CA VAL A 27 -3.06 -3.55 6.72
C VAL A 27 -3.06 -4.12 8.14
N VAL A 28 -2.37 -3.45 9.07
CA VAL A 28 -2.25 -3.85 10.48
C VAL A 28 -2.94 -2.80 11.35
N PRO A 29 -4.07 -3.13 12.00
CA PRO A 29 -4.72 -2.24 12.94
C PRO A 29 -3.78 -1.89 14.10
N THR A 30 -3.64 -0.60 14.38
CA THR A 30 -2.76 -0.11 15.45
C THR A 30 -3.52 0.83 16.38
N LEU A 31 -3.29 0.69 17.67
CA LEU A 31 -3.94 1.46 18.71
C LEU A 31 -2.90 2.09 19.60
N TYR A 32 -2.91 3.42 19.69
CA TYR A 32 -2.05 4.17 20.58
C TYR A 32 -2.90 4.70 21.73
N THR A 33 -2.63 4.25 22.94
CA THR A 33 -3.26 4.77 24.15
C THR A 33 -2.23 5.55 24.94
N ASN A 34 -2.57 6.78 25.35
CA ASN A 34 -1.70 7.52 26.23
C ASN A 34 -1.91 7.12 27.70
N ILE A 35 -0.97 7.48 28.57
CA ILE A 35 -1.07 7.22 30.02
C ILE A 35 -2.31 7.85 30.69
N ARG A 36 -2.92 8.84 30.02
CA ARG A 36 -4.16 9.52 30.46
C ARG A 36 -5.44 8.85 29.91
N GLY A 37 -5.32 7.70 29.23
CA GLY A 37 -6.44 6.93 28.69
C GLY A 37 -7.01 7.41 27.36
N ARG A 38 -6.43 8.43 26.71
CA ARG A 38 -6.82 8.86 25.36
C ARG A 38 -6.29 7.87 24.33
N THR A 39 -7.17 7.41 23.45
CA THR A 39 -6.84 6.44 22.41
C THR A 39 -6.91 7.05 21.01
N ILE A 40 -5.91 6.75 20.18
CA ILE A 40 -5.87 6.99 18.74
C ILE A 40 -5.92 5.65 18.02
N ARG A 41 -6.86 5.52 17.07
CA ARG A 41 -6.96 4.36 16.19
C ARG A 41 -6.29 4.70 14.86
N SER A 42 -5.35 3.88 14.44
CA SER A 42 -4.63 4.03 13.18
C SER A 42 -4.41 2.68 12.52
N ASN A 43 -3.82 2.68 11.33
CA ASN A 43 -3.41 1.47 10.65
C ASN A 43 -1.99 1.65 10.14
N GLN A 44 -1.15 0.65 10.36
CA GLN A 44 0.11 0.51 9.66
C GLN A 44 -0.13 -0.34 8.41
N TYR A 45 0.72 -0.23 7.41
CA TYR A 45 0.59 -1.07 6.22
C TYR A 45 1.94 -1.35 5.58
N SER A 46 2.01 -2.46 4.86
CA SER A 46 3.08 -2.74 3.91
C SER A 46 2.50 -2.91 2.51
N VAL A 47 3.32 -2.68 1.49
CA VAL A 47 2.93 -2.77 0.08
C VAL A 47 3.96 -3.62 -0.67
N THR A 48 3.47 -4.61 -1.41
CA THR A 48 4.24 -5.33 -2.41
C THR A 48 3.71 -4.97 -3.79
N GLU A 49 4.60 -4.55 -4.69
CA GLU A 49 4.26 -4.18 -6.07
C GLU A 49 4.63 -5.31 -7.04
N HIS A 50 3.73 -5.60 -7.98
CA HIS A 50 4.00 -6.49 -9.11
C HIS A 50 3.60 -5.79 -10.41
N TYR A 51 4.48 -5.84 -11.40
CA TYR A 51 4.20 -5.38 -12.76
C TYR A 51 4.08 -6.57 -13.72
N LYS A 52 3.08 -6.55 -14.60
CA LYS A 52 2.94 -7.50 -15.72
C LYS A 52 2.84 -6.75 -17.04
N SER A 53 3.71 -7.06 -18.00
CA SER A 53 3.67 -6.50 -19.36
C SER A 53 2.61 -7.21 -20.22
N SER A 54 1.97 -6.47 -21.13
CA SER A 54 1.03 -7.01 -22.12
C SER A 54 1.71 -7.75 -23.28
N GLU A 55 3.05 -7.77 -23.34
CA GLU A 55 3.81 -8.29 -24.49
C GLU A 55 3.81 -9.84 -24.61
N LEU A 56 3.40 -10.58 -23.57
CA LEU A 56 3.19 -12.04 -23.65
C LEU A 56 1.70 -12.33 -23.84
N GLY A 57 1.33 -12.68 -25.07
CA GLY A 57 -0.04 -12.84 -25.61
C GLY A 57 -1.00 -13.83 -24.95
N HIS A 58 -1.05 -13.92 -23.62
CA HIS A 58 -2.00 -14.74 -22.87
C HIS A 58 -2.47 -14.11 -21.54
N SER A 59 -2.09 -12.87 -21.21
CA SER A 59 -2.67 -12.19 -20.04
C SER A 59 -4.11 -11.76 -20.35
N GLN A 60 -5.09 -12.56 -19.94
CA GLN A 60 -6.52 -12.30 -20.11
C GLN A 60 -7.07 -11.13 -19.28
N LEU A 61 -6.21 -10.39 -18.58
CA LEU A 61 -6.60 -9.29 -17.70
C LEU A 61 -6.25 -7.94 -18.35
N PRO A 62 -7.15 -6.95 -18.27
CA PRO A 62 -6.95 -5.65 -18.89
C PRO A 62 -5.80 -4.88 -18.22
N PRO A 63 -5.09 -4.01 -18.98
CA PRO A 63 -4.12 -3.09 -18.40
C PRO A 63 -4.80 -2.17 -17.37
N GLY A 64 -4.05 -1.77 -16.34
CA GLY A 64 -4.60 -0.96 -15.27
C GLY A 64 -3.81 -1.03 -13.98
N VAL A 65 -4.31 -0.32 -12.98
CA VAL A 65 -3.76 -0.31 -11.62
C VAL A 65 -4.76 -0.99 -10.69
N PHE A 66 -4.31 -2.03 -10.00
CA PHE A 66 -5.14 -2.86 -9.14
C PHE A 66 -4.60 -2.85 -7.71
N PHE A 67 -5.48 -2.61 -6.74
CA PHE A 67 -5.17 -2.65 -5.32
C PHE A 67 -5.89 -3.83 -4.67
N TYR A 68 -5.11 -4.75 -4.12
CA TYR A 68 -5.61 -5.86 -3.31
C TYR A 68 -5.20 -5.57 -1.87
N TYR A 69 -6.14 -5.52 -0.94
CA TYR A 69 -5.82 -5.32 0.46
C TYR A 69 -6.41 -6.43 1.32
N ASP A 70 -5.69 -6.75 2.39
CA ASP A 70 -6.10 -7.74 3.38
C ASP A 70 -5.73 -7.24 4.78
N LEU A 71 -6.58 -7.55 5.75
CA LEU A 71 -6.38 -7.17 7.14
C LEU A 71 -5.54 -8.23 7.83
N SER A 72 -4.44 -7.82 8.45
CA SER A 72 -3.68 -8.69 9.32
C SER A 72 -4.54 -9.17 10.50
N PRO A 73 -4.47 -10.46 10.88
CA PRO A 73 -5.17 -10.95 12.06
C PRO A 73 -4.54 -10.43 13.37
N ILE A 74 -3.45 -9.67 13.29
CA ILE A 74 -2.75 -9.09 14.45
C ILE A 74 -3.11 -7.61 14.57
N LYS A 75 -3.34 -7.18 15.82
CA LYS A 75 -3.49 -5.78 16.21
C LYS A 75 -2.34 -5.38 17.12
N VAL A 76 -1.74 -4.23 16.86
CA VAL A 76 -0.65 -3.70 17.68
C VAL A 76 -1.20 -2.64 18.63
N CYS A 77 -0.91 -2.77 19.92
CA CYS A 77 -1.33 -1.83 20.95
C CYS A 77 -0.10 -1.22 21.61
N PHE A 78 0.01 0.10 21.59
CA PHE A 78 1.08 0.86 22.23
C PHE A 78 0.53 1.69 23.38
N LEU A 79 1.24 1.65 24.52
CA LEU A 79 1.09 2.63 25.59
C LEU A 79 2.19 3.68 25.41
N VAL A 80 1.82 4.95 25.26
CA VAL A 80 2.75 6.05 25.00
C VAL A 80 2.57 7.19 26.00
N ASP A 81 3.66 7.80 26.43
CA ASP A 81 3.62 9.09 27.13
C ASP A 81 3.78 10.21 26.08
N MET A 82 2.78 11.07 25.98
CA MET A 82 2.61 12.09 24.92
C MET A 82 2.20 13.42 25.53
#